data_AF-A0A9E4YES4-F1
#
_entry.id   AF-A0A9E4YES4-F1
#
_cell.length_a   1.000
_cell.length_b   1.000
_cell.length_c   1.000
_cell.angle_alpha   90.00
_cell.angle_beta   90.00
_cell.angle_gamma   90.00
#
_symmetry.space_group_name_H-M   'P 1'
#
loop_
_entity.id
_entity.type
_entity.pdbx_description
1 polymer ?
#
loop_
_entity_poly.entity_id
_entity_poly.type
_entity_poly.pdbx_seq_one_letter_code
_entity_poly.pdbx_strand_id
1 'polypeptide(L)'
;NPDAVPSARSLHAGRYSFEGLEELDLEHWESVHGGFNTRILNTVNPNYALPLPALRKLVEDGVIGELYPFFYSTVGNQTAIGPAQEIGKRVAEDFKAAGVNAAIQVAG
;
A
#
# COMPACT_ATOMS: atom_id res chain seq x y z
N ASN A 1 0.63 12.77 6.84
CA ASN A 1 1.36 11.71 7.55
C ASN A 1 1.02 11.77 9.04
N PRO A 2 -0.27 11.54 9.40
CA PRO A 2 -0.70 11.55 10.80
C PRO A 2 -0.07 10.41 11.62
N ASP A 3 0.30 9.31 10.95
CA ASP A 3 0.91 8.12 11.57
C ASP A 3 2.41 8.26 11.84
N ALA A 4 3.01 9.42 11.52
CA ALA A 4 4.43 9.70 11.67
C ALA A 4 5.35 8.62 11.08
N VAL A 5 4.97 8.05 9.93
CA VAL A 5 5.77 7.07 9.20
C VAL A 5 7.12 7.72 8.83
N PRO A 6 8.27 7.09 9.15
CA PRO A 6 9.56 7.68 8.83
C PRO A 6 9.84 7.60 7.32
N SER A 7 10.61 8.55 6.79
CA SER A 7 11.00 8.60 5.38
C SER A 7 12.09 7.58 4.99
N ALA A 8 12.63 6.85 5.96
CA ALA A 8 13.57 5.75 5.78
C ALA A 8 13.54 4.82 7.01
N ARG A 9 14.00 3.57 6.83
CA ARG A 9 14.23 2.59 7.93
C ARG A 9 12.96 2.30 8.74
N SER A 10 11.79 2.26 8.09
CA SER A 10 10.55 1.92 8.80
C SER A 10 10.64 0.49 9.34
N LEU A 11 10.27 0.31 10.60
CA LEU A 11 10.16 -1.00 11.25
C LEU A 11 8.72 -1.53 11.24
N HIS A 12 7.79 -0.76 10.66
CA HIS A 12 6.38 -1.07 10.67
C HIS A 12 5.76 -0.88 9.28
N ALA A 13 4.65 -1.56 9.05
CA ALA A 13 3.75 -1.33 7.93
C ALA A 13 2.40 -0.93 8.50
N GLY A 14 1.86 0.21 8.05
CA GLY A 14 0.51 0.63 8.37
C GLY A 14 -0.50 -0.24 7.62
N ARG A 15 -1.68 -0.43 8.24
CA ARG A 15 -2.81 -1.17 7.68
C ARG A 15 -3.96 -0.19 7.50
N TYR A 16 -4.39 0.01 6.27
CA TYR A 16 -5.32 1.06 5.87
C TYR A 16 -6.55 0.44 5.19
N SER A 17 -7.73 1.01 5.41
CA SER A 17 -8.98 0.53 4.81
C SER A 17 -9.21 1.13 3.42
N PHE A 18 -9.83 0.35 2.53
CA PHE A 18 -10.40 0.84 1.27
C PHE A 18 -11.86 1.29 1.39
N GLU A 19 -12.46 1.18 2.58
CA GLU A 19 -13.85 1.52 2.82
C GLU A 19 -14.17 2.96 2.37
N GLY A 20 -15.15 3.10 1.48
CA GLY A 20 -15.58 4.39 0.94
C GLY A 20 -14.63 5.05 -0.06
N LEU A 21 -13.52 4.41 -0.45
CA LEU A 21 -12.52 4.99 -1.36
C LEU A 21 -12.66 4.44 -2.77
N GLU A 22 -13.04 5.25 -3.74
CA GLU A 22 -12.98 4.89 -5.17
C GLU A 22 -11.57 5.09 -5.75
N GLU A 23 -10.88 6.13 -5.28
CA GLU A 23 -9.51 6.46 -5.64
C GLU A 23 -8.76 7.09 -4.46
N LEU A 24 -7.45 7.20 -4.57
CA LEU A 24 -6.63 8.01 -3.69
C LEU A 24 -6.58 9.43 -4.25
N ASP A 25 -6.74 10.43 -3.38
CA ASP A 25 -6.63 11.85 -3.73
C ASP A 25 -5.44 12.53 -3.04
N LEU A 26 -5.09 13.73 -3.52
CA LEU A 26 -3.95 14.52 -3.03
C LEU A 26 -4.21 15.21 -1.68
N GLU A 27 -5.46 15.26 -1.21
CA GLU A 27 -5.83 15.92 0.05
C GLU A 27 -5.59 14.98 1.24
N HIS A 28 -5.88 13.69 1.06
CA HIS A 28 -5.83 12.69 2.12
C HIS A 28 -4.58 11.80 2.06
N TRP A 29 -3.93 11.69 0.91
CA TRP A 29 -2.83 10.75 0.69
C TRP A 29 -1.53 11.44 0.26
N GLU A 30 -0.44 11.02 0.88
CA GLU A 30 0.90 11.43 0.51
C GLU A 30 1.90 10.28 0.68
N SER A 31 3.02 10.38 -0.03
CA SER A 31 4.19 9.53 0.17
C SER A 31 5.32 10.33 0.79
N VAL A 32 5.84 9.83 1.91
CA VAL A 32 7.01 10.36 2.61
C VAL A 32 8.30 9.62 2.26
N HIS A 33 8.27 8.73 1.26
CA HIS A 33 9.38 7.85 0.94
C HIS A 33 10.63 8.62 0.50
N GLY A 34 11.74 8.45 1.21
CA GLY A 34 12.99 9.18 0.94
C GLY A 34 13.91 8.55 -0.12
N GLY A 35 13.56 7.36 -0.62
CA GLY A 35 14.37 6.60 -1.57
C GLY A 35 14.04 6.80 -3.06
N PHE A 36 12.94 7.47 -3.41
CA PHE A 36 12.57 7.79 -4.80
C PHE A 36 11.84 9.13 -4.88
N ASN A 37 11.68 9.68 -6.08
CA ASN A 37 10.99 10.95 -6.28
C ASN A 37 9.47 10.80 -6.11
N THR A 38 8.93 11.35 -5.02
CA THR A 38 7.50 11.30 -4.69
C THR A 38 6.68 12.43 -5.32
N ARG A 39 7.27 13.32 -6.13
CA ARG A 39 6.56 14.49 -6.69
C ARG A 39 5.28 14.10 -7.42
N ILE A 40 5.34 13.11 -8.30
CA ILE A 40 4.15 12.69 -9.06
C ILE A 40 3.06 12.14 -8.11
N LEU A 41 3.44 11.36 -7.11
CA LEU A 41 2.49 10.84 -6.12
C LEU A 41 1.84 11.95 -5.32
N ASN A 42 2.63 12.94 -4.90
CA ASN A 42 2.20 13.98 -3.97
C ASN A 42 1.62 15.23 -4.65
N THR A 43 1.73 15.36 -5.98
CA THR A 43 1.24 16.56 -6.69
C THR A 43 0.45 16.27 -7.95
N VAL A 44 0.36 15.02 -8.41
CA VAL A 44 -0.33 14.69 -9.67
C VAL A 44 -1.32 13.55 -9.47
N ASN A 45 -0.85 12.37 -9.03
CA ASN A 45 -1.70 11.20 -8.89
C ASN A 45 -1.09 10.18 -7.90
N PRO A 46 -1.65 10.01 -6.69
CA PRO A 46 -1.16 9.02 -5.72
C PRO A 46 -1.50 7.58 -6.11
N ASN A 47 -2.44 7.35 -7.04
CA ASN A 47 -2.83 6.02 -7.51
C ASN A 47 -1.72 5.30 -8.30
N TYR A 48 -0.61 5.97 -8.64
CA TYR A 48 0.59 5.27 -9.14
C TYR A 48 1.27 4.41 -8.06
N ALA A 49 1.14 4.76 -6.78
CA ALA A 49 1.69 3.97 -5.68
C ALA A 49 0.77 2.82 -5.27
N LEU A 50 -0.54 2.99 -5.45
CA LEU A 50 -1.55 1.99 -5.14
C LEU A 50 -2.69 2.12 -6.18
N PRO A 51 -2.76 1.26 -7.20
CA PRO A 51 -3.62 1.44 -8.37
C PRO A 51 -5.09 1.04 -8.09
N LEU A 52 -5.70 1.64 -7.07
CA LEU A 52 -7.06 1.32 -6.61
C LEU A 52 -8.12 1.45 -7.72
N PRO A 53 -8.15 2.50 -8.56
CA PRO A 53 -9.15 2.59 -9.63
C PRO A 53 -9.04 1.44 -10.64
N ALA A 54 -7.81 1.03 -10.98
CA ALA A 54 -7.59 -0.09 -11.89
C ALA A 54 -8.05 -1.42 -11.25
N LEU A 55 -7.75 -1.61 -9.96
CA LEU A 55 -8.19 -2.78 -9.19
C LEU A 55 -9.72 -2.86 -9.08
N ARG A 56 -10.40 -1.74 -8.82
CA ARG A 56 -11.87 -1.67 -8.79
C ARG A 56 -12.47 -1.96 -10.15
N LYS A 57 -11.88 -1.44 -11.22
CA LYS A 57 -12.28 -1.79 -12.58
C LYS A 57 -12.17 -3.28 -12.87
N LEU A 58 -11.13 -3.96 -12.38
CA LEU A 58 -11.02 -5.43 -12.52
C LEU A 58 -12.11 -6.19 -11.76
N VAL A 59 -12.58 -5.66 -10.62
CA VAL A 59 -13.76 -6.21 -9.92
C VAL A 59 -15.03 -5.97 -10.74
N GLU A 60 -15.24 -4.75 -11.21
CA GLU A 60 -16.41 -4.37 -12.02
C GLU A 60 -16.50 -5.20 -13.31
N ASP A 61 -15.37 -5.39 -13.99
CA ASP A 61 -15.26 -6.19 -15.21
C ASP A 61 -15.35 -7.71 -14.92
N GLY A 62 -15.47 -8.12 -13.65
CA GLY A 62 -15.59 -9.52 -13.22
C GLY A 62 -14.32 -10.35 -13.37
N VAL A 63 -13.16 -9.72 -13.57
CA VAL A 63 -11.86 -10.38 -13.71
C VAL A 63 -11.36 -10.92 -12.38
N ILE A 64 -11.62 -10.19 -11.29
CA ILE A 64 -11.38 -10.62 -9.91
C ILE A 64 -12.68 -10.50 -9.11
N GLY A 65 -12.86 -11.35 -8.10
CA GLY A 65 -14.12 -11.43 -7.35
C GLY A 65 -14.35 -10.21 -6.45
N GLU A 66 -13.40 -9.91 -5.58
CA GLU A 66 -13.47 -8.78 -4.65
C GLU A 66 -12.07 -8.31 -4.25
N LEU A 67 -11.99 -7.11 -3.66
CA LEU A 67 -10.78 -6.63 -3.01
C LEU A 67 -10.81 -6.96 -1.53
N TYR A 68 -9.69 -7.45 -1.00
CA TYR A 68 -9.47 -7.49 0.45
C TYR A 68 -9.63 -6.06 1.00
N PRO A 69 -10.43 -5.80 2.05
CA PRO A 69 -10.82 -4.45 2.46
C PRO A 69 -9.67 -3.60 3.00
N PHE A 70 -8.47 -4.15 3.15
CA PHE A 70 -7.31 -3.44 3.67
C PHE A 70 -6.11 -3.56 2.75
N PHE A 71 -5.23 -2.56 2.80
CA PHE A 71 -3.90 -2.63 2.23
C PHE A 71 -2.83 -2.31 3.27
N TYR A 72 -1.60 -2.69 2.95
CA TYR A 72 -0.45 -2.43 3.78
C TYR A 72 0.52 -1.50 3.06
N SER A 73 1.03 -0.50 3.79
CA SER A 73 2.03 0.43 3.27
C SER A 73 3.18 0.60 4.25
N THR A 74 4.40 0.68 3.74
CA THR A 74 5.61 0.88 4.52
C THR A 74 6.65 1.66 3.71
N VAL A 75 7.61 2.25 4.41
CA VAL A 75 8.76 2.91 3.81
C VAL A 75 9.96 1.96 3.91
N GLY A 76 10.26 1.28 2.79
CA GLY A 76 11.19 0.15 2.74
C GLY A 76 12.66 0.51 2.54
N ASN A 77 12.98 1.75 2.13
CA ASN A 77 14.36 2.18 1.93
C ASN A 77 15.16 2.13 3.24
N GLN A 78 16.34 1.51 3.16
CA GLN A 78 17.26 1.32 4.28
C GLN A 78 16.70 0.48 5.45
N THR A 79 15.57 -0.19 5.28
CA THR A 79 15.06 -1.14 6.28
C THR A 79 15.94 -2.39 6.30
N ALA A 80 16.38 -2.80 7.48
CA ALA A 80 17.21 -4.00 7.63
C ALA A 80 16.43 -5.26 7.23
N ILE A 81 17.15 -6.29 6.75
CA ILE A 81 16.56 -7.53 6.22
C ILE A 81 15.65 -8.21 7.25
N GLY A 82 16.09 -8.33 8.52
CA GLY A 82 15.30 -8.96 9.59
C GLY A 82 13.93 -8.29 9.77
N PRO A 83 13.86 -6.99 10.11
CA PRO A 83 12.60 -6.26 10.19
C PRO A 83 11.75 -6.32 8.93
N ALA A 84 12.35 -6.25 7.74
CA ALA A 84 11.61 -6.36 6.48
C ALA A 84 10.96 -7.75 6.32
N GLN A 85 11.65 -8.83 6.70
CA GLN A 85 11.11 -10.19 6.71
C GLN A 85 9.97 -10.34 7.73
N GLU A 86 10.10 -9.75 8.91
CA GLU A 86 9.05 -9.76 9.93
C GLU A 86 7.78 -9.04 9.47
N ILE A 87 7.92 -7.88 8.84
CA ILE A 87 6.80 -7.14 8.22
C ILE A 87 6.13 -8.01 7.16
N GLY A 88 6.90 -8.55 6.21
CA GLY A 88 6.36 -9.36 5.13
C GLY A 88 5.65 -10.62 5.64
N LYS A 89 6.22 -11.28 6.64
CA LYS A 89 5.61 -12.46 7.27
C LYS A 89 4.26 -12.13 7.91
N ARG A 90 4.18 -11.06 8.70
CA ARG A 90 2.93 -10.62 9.35
C ARG A 90 1.84 -10.30 8.32
N VAL A 91 2.19 -9.57 7.26
CA VAL A 91 1.25 -9.23 6.18
C VAL A 91 0.78 -10.48 5.44
N ALA A 92 1.69 -11.40 5.13
CA ALA A 92 1.34 -12.65 4.46
C ALA A 92 0.48 -13.57 5.33
N GLU A 93 0.69 -13.58 6.65
CA GLU A 93 -0.16 -14.31 7.60
C GLU A 93 -1.58 -13.75 7.64
N ASP A 94 -1.74 -12.42 7.66
CA ASP A 94 -3.05 -11.76 7.58
C ASP A 94 -3.78 -12.11 6.28
N PHE A 95 -3.11 -11.98 5.14
CA PHE A 95 -3.67 -12.35 3.83
C PHE A 95 -4.09 -13.82 3.76
N LYS A 96 -3.26 -14.74 4.27
CA LYS A 96 -3.60 -16.17 4.31
C LYS A 96 -4.80 -16.44 5.21
N ALA A 97 -4.85 -15.82 6.39
CA ALA A 97 -5.96 -15.97 7.33
C ALA A 97 -7.28 -15.42 6.76
N ALA A 98 -7.21 -14.35 5.97
CA ALA A 98 -8.35 -13.76 5.26
C ALA A 98 -8.71 -14.47 3.95
N GLY A 99 -8.00 -15.53 3.56
CA GLY A 99 -8.28 -16.27 2.32
C GLY A 99 -7.92 -15.54 1.03
N VAL A 100 -7.05 -14.53 1.10
CA VAL A 100 -6.60 -13.76 -0.07
C VAL A 100 -5.85 -14.66 -1.05
N ASN A 101 -6.35 -14.76 -2.29
CA ASN A 101 -5.78 -15.65 -3.30
C ASN A 101 -4.55 -15.07 -4.01
N ALA A 102 -4.46 -13.74 -4.12
CA ALA A 102 -3.39 -13.04 -4.80
C ALA A 102 -3.12 -11.68 -4.15
N ALA A 103 -1.88 -11.23 -4.19
CA ALA A 103 -1.47 -9.92 -3.71
C ALA A 103 -0.61 -9.23 -4.77
N ILE A 104 -0.76 -7.91 -4.90
CA ILE A 104 0.09 -7.07 -5.73
C ILE A 104 1.03 -6.30 -4.82
N GLN A 105 2.34 -6.41 -5.09
CA GLN A 105 3.35 -5.57 -4.47
C GLN A 105 3.72 -4.45 -5.45
N VAL A 106 3.52 -3.20 -5.02
CA VAL A 106 4.00 -2.01 -5.73
C VAL A 106 5.24 -1.52 -5.01
N ALA A 107 6.33 -1.31 -5.74
CA ALA A 107 7.60 -0.80 -5.21
C ALA A 107 8.17 0.24 -6.17
N GLY A 108 8.87 1.24 -5.62
CA GLY A 108 9.54 2.32 -6.34
C GLY A 108 11.04 2.34 -6.11
#